data_AF-A0A8S4A8C3-F1
#
_entry.id   AF-A0A8S4A8C3-F1
#
_cell.length_a   1.000
_cell.length_b   1.000
_cell.length_c   1.000
_cell.angle_alpha   90.00
_cell.angle_beta   90.00
_cell.angle_gamma   90.00
#
_symmetry.space_group_name_H-M   'P 1'
#
loop_
_entity.id
_entity.type
_entity.pdbx_description
1 polymer ?
#
loop_
_entity_poly.entity_id
_entity_poly.type
_entity_poly.pdbx_seq_one_letter_code
_entity_poly.pdbx_strand_id
1 'polypeptide(L)'
;MYNWIRCTLKTIFFIASNIYALPCYMVWMTLLTPLRFLAPSVYWRIEAFMFRMLQCMVVTWLDPAGYKVLECGDDIRLLQDEAAIILCNHQSTADTPIVMLASYNKGMAAGNTMWIMFILFKYTNFGLISWHREDFFIDQGREVRNLQLEKLREHLIQSYLPHKRKWIIVFPEGGFLHKRLESSQKYAKKYGFPVLKHTTLPRIGAMKTILDTVGEPYTGSEDSKTLPSPNCKDDHQIEDSSRPLKWIIDITLAYKDGQPLDMLGMCLGICPQKDILLHYRAYRAKDIPRDEAGLTRWLYDRYEDKERVLDYYYKYGQLPEDVLNKQHLLPQMNMSYLKFDIIQQILIHTFCLVSCYVHYIFILKPVMAVVYYFLSFIF
;
A
#
# COMPACT_ATOMS: atom_id res chain seq x y z
N MET A 1 28.78 -22.71 0.65
CA MET A 1 28.11 -23.48 -0.44
C MET A 1 26.59 -23.42 -0.33
N TYR A 2 25.98 -23.70 0.84
CA TYR A 2 24.53 -23.67 1.07
C TYR A 2 23.83 -22.34 0.72
N ASN A 3 24.44 -21.20 1.05
CA ASN A 3 23.84 -19.89 0.78
C ASN A 3 23.72 -19.57 -0.72
N TRP A 4 24.68 -19.98 -1.55
CA TRP A 4 24.64 -19.71 -2.99
C TRP A 4 23.55 -20.50 -3.69
N ILE A 5 23.39 -21.79 -3.37
CA ILE A 5 22.31 -22.62 -3.93
C ILE A 5 20.95 -22.01 -3.60
N ARG A 6 20.74 -21.61 -2.33
CA ARG A 6 19.50 -20.96 -1.90
C ARG A 6 19.23 -19.67 -2.66
N CYS A 7 20.21 -18.78 -2.77
CA CYS A 7 20.07 -17.53 -3.51
C CYS A 7 19.76 -17.77 -4.99
N THR A 8 20.43 -18.74 -5.62
CA THR A 8 20.17 -19.11 -7.02
C THR A 8 18.76 -19.64 -7.21
N LEU A 9 18.31 -20.59 -6.38
CA LEU A 9 16.95 -21.14 -6.47
C LEU A 9 15.88 -20.05 -6.27
N LYS A 10 16.09 -19.15 -5.32
CA LYS A 10 15.20 -17.99 -5.11
C LYS A 10 15.21 -17.02 -6.27
N THR A 11 16.37 -16.76 -6.84
CA THR A 11 16.50 -15.90 -8.03
C THR A 11 15.71 -16.49 -9.19
N ILE A 12 15.87 -17.79 -9.44
CA ILE A 12 15.10 -18.51 -10.46
C ILE A 12 13.60 -18.43 -10.15
N PHE A 13 13.19 -18.68 -8.90
CA PHE A 13 11.78 -18.61 -8.50
C PHE A 13 11.19 -17.21 -8.66
N PHE A 14 11.90 -16.16 -8.23
CA PHE A 14 11.50 -14.77 -8.38
C PHE A 14 11.34 -14.40 -9.85
N ILE A 15 12.32 -14.73 -10.70
CA ILE A 15 12.26 -14.46 -12.14
C ILE A 15 11.10 -15.24 -12.79
N ALA A 16 11.01 -16.55 -12.54
CA ALA A 16 9.98 -17.41 -13.11
C ALA A 16 8.57 -16.94 -12.71
N SER A 17 8.36 -16.61 -11.44
CA SER A 17 7.07 -16.11 -10.94
C SER A 17 6.67 -14.76 -11.54
N ASN A 18 7.62 -13.85 -11.78
CA ASN A 18 7.34 -12.64 -12.54
C ASN A 18 6.94 -12.95 -14.00
N ILE A 19 7.60 -13.92 -14.64
CA ILE A 19 7.36 -14.30 -16.04
C ILE A 19 5.96 -14.90 -16.24
N TYR A 20 5.44 -15.71 -15.32
CA TYR A 20 4.09 -16.28 -15.49
C TYR A 20 2.99 -15.45 -14.80
N ALA A 21 3.21 -14.92 -13.59
CA ALA A 21 2.11 -14.35 -12.82
C ALA A 21 1.65 -12.98 -13.35
N LEU A 22 2.58 -12.12 -13.75
CA LEU A 22 2.24 -10.79 -14.26
C LEU A 22 1.55 -10.87 -15.63
N PRO A 23 2.05 -11.64 -16.63
CA PRO A 23 1.31 -11.82 -17.87
C PRO A 23 -0.01 -12.55 -17.67
N CYS A 24 -0.11 -13.51 -16.75
CA CYS A 24 -1.38 -14.14 -16.39
C CYS A 24 -2.42 -13.07 -15.98
N TYR A 25 -2.07 -12.20 -15.03
CA TYR A 25 -2.94 -11.10 -14.62
C TYR A 25 -3.30 -10.18 -15.79
N MET A 26 -2.28 -9.69 -16.53
CA MET A 26 -2.50 -8.70 -17.60
C MET A 26 -3.36 -9.24 -18.73
N VAL A 27 -3.15 -10.49 -19.17
CA VAL A 27 -3.94 -11.11 -20.23
C VAL A 27 -5.38 -11.31 -19.78
N TRP A 28 -5.60 -11.89 -18.59
CA TRP A 28 -6.96 -12.06 -18.07
C TRP A 28 -7.69 -10.74 -17.95
N MET A 29 -7.06 -9.72 -17.36
CA MET A 29 -7.71 -8.44 -17.18
C MET A 29 -7.96 -7.71 -18.51
N THR A 30 -7.07 -7.88 -19.50
CA THR A 30 -7.28 -7.38 -20.87
C THR A 30 -8.49 -8.06 -21.52
N LEU A 31 -8.59 -9.39 -21.44
CA LEU A 31 -9.73 -10.15 -21.98
C LEU A 31 -11.06 -9.77 -21.32
N LEU A 32 -11.04 -9.43 -20.03
CA LEU A 32 -12.21 -9.03 -19.27
C LEU A 32 -12.57 -7.54 -19.43
N THR A 33 -11.79 -6.76 -20.20
CA THR A 33 -12.07 -5.33 -20.45
C THR A 33 -13.50 -5.03 -20.92
N PRO A 34 -14.17 -5.85 -21.76
CA PRO A 34 -15.56 -5.61 -22.11
C PRO A 34 -16.50 -5.57 -20.89
N LEU A 35 -16.25 -6.39 -19.85
CA LEU A 35 -17.03 -6.35 -18.60
C LEU A 35 -16.87 -5.02 -17.86
N ARG A 36 -15.76 -4.32 -18.05
CA ARG A 36 -15.55 -3.00 -17.45
C ARG A 36 -16.62 -1.99 -17.88
N PHE A 37 -17.16 -2.13 -19.09
CA PHE A 37 -18.22 -1.27 -19.61
C PHE A 37 -19.61 -1.87 -19.42
N LEU A 38 -19.75 -3.19 -19.60
CA LEU A 38 -21.04 -3.88 -19.54
C LEU A 38 -21.53 -4.17 -18.11
N ALA A 39 -20.60 -4.45 -17.20
CA ALA A 39 -20.89 -4.78 -15.80
C ALA A 39 -19.73 -4.29 -14.88
N PRO A 40 -19.54 -2.97 -14.72
CA PRO A 40 -18.37 -2.41 -14.03
C PRO A 40 -18.17 -2.97 -12.62
N SER A 41 -19.25 -3.13 -11.85
CA SER A 41 -19.19 -3.68 -10.49
C SER A 41 -18.68 -5.13 -10.44
N VAL A 42 -18.96 -5.92 -11.47
CA VAL A 42 -18.47 -7.30 -11.57
C VAL A 42 -17.00 -7.29 -11.96
N TYR A 43 -16.62 -6.47 -12.94
CA TYR A 43 -15.22 -6.31 -13.35
C TYR A 43 -14.32 -5.93 -12.17
N TRP A 44 -14.69 -4.91 -11.39
CA TRP A 44 -13.86 -4.47 -10.26
C TRP A 44 -13.81 -5.47 -9.10
N ARG A 45 -14.83 -6.31 -8.92
CA ARG A 45 -14.78 -7.44 -7.97
C ARG A 45 -13.80 -8.52 -8.44
N ILE A 46 -13.83 -8.86 -9.74
CA ILE A 46 -12.88 -9.81 -10.33
C ILE A 46 -11.46 -9.25 -10.24
N GLU A 47 -11.28 -7.98 -10.58
CA GLU A 47 -10.00 -7.29 -10.51
C GLU A 47 -9.40 -7.31 -9.10
N ALA A 48 -10.21 -7.03 -8.07
CA ALA A 48 -9.76 -7.08 -6.69
C ALA A 48 -9.33 -8.51 -6.28
N PHE A 49 -10.06 -9.52 -6.73
CA PHE A 49 -9.71 -10.93 -6.52
C PHE A 49 -8.40 -11.31 -7.23
N MET A 50 -8.27 -10.96 -8.51
CA MET A 50 -7.07 -11.22 -9.33
C MET A 50 -5.84 -10.50 -8.75
N PHE A 51 -6.01 -9.29 -8.22
CA PHE A 51 -4.90 -8.59 -7.58
C PHE A 51 -4.53 -9.17 -6.23
N ARG A 52 -5.49 -9.63 -5.43
CA ARG A 52 -5.19 -10.39 -4.21
C ARG A 52 -4.39 -11.66 -4.54
N MET A 53 -4.72 -12.35 -5.63
CA MET A 53 -3.93 -13.48 -6.14
C MET A 53 -2.50 -13.06 -6.53
N LEU A 54 -2.34 -11.91 -7.20
CA LEU A 54 -1.02 -11.38 -7.53
C LEU A 54 -0.23 -10.97 -6.28
N GLN A 55 -0.87 -10.39 -5.26
CA GLN A 55 -0.24 -10.12 -3.97
C GLN A 55 0.25 -11.39 -3.29
N CYS A 56 -0.48 -12.51 -3.42
CA CYS A 56 -0.01 -13.81 -2.95
C CYS A 56 1.36 -14.18 -3.55
N MET A 57 1.61 -13.83 -4.82
CA MET A 57 2.93 -14.05 -5.46
C MET A 57 4.03 -13.25 -4.76
N VAL A 58 3.77 -11.96 -4.50
CA VAL A 58 4.73 -11.09 -3.79
C VAL A 58 5.01 -11.64 -2.39
N VAL A 59 3.96 -12.10 -1.70
CA VAL A 59 4.01 -12.78 -0.40
C VAL A 59 4.88 -14.03 -0.44
N THR A 60 4.79 -14.85 -1.49
CA THR A 60 5.61 -16.06 -1.63
C THR A 60 7.09 -15.79 -1.86
N TRP A 61 7.50 -14.57 -2.22
CA TRP A 61 8.92 -14.22 -2.29
C TRP A 61 9.55 -14.05 -0.90
N LEU A 62 8.71 -13.76 0.10
CA LEU A 62 9.13 -13.48 1.48
C LEU A 62 9.13 -14.75 2.36
N ASP A 63 8.15 -15.63 2.14
CA ASP A 63 7.86 -16.78 3.00
C ASP A 63 8.95 -17.87 2.99
N PRO A 64 9.31 -18.51 1.86
CA PRO A 64 10.45 -19.42 1.79
C PRO A 64 11.77 -18.72 2.09
N ALA A 65 11.76 -17.38 2.05
CA ALA A 65 12.90 -16.58 2.36
C ALA A 65 13.13 -16.36 3.84
N GLY A 66 12.25 -16.86 4.71
CA GLY A 66 12.39 -16.92 6.17
C GLY A 66 12.47 -15.55 6.84
N TYR A 67 11.98 -14.50 6.16
CA TYR A 67 11.75 -13.21 6.80
C TYR A 67 10.46 -13.31 7.59
N LYS A 68 10.57 -13.21 8.91
CA LYS A 68 9.42 -13.30 9.80
C LYS A 68 8.86 -11.91 10.06
N VAL A 69 7.58 -11.73 9.78
CA VAL A 69 6.86 -10.49 10.09
C VAL A 69 5.98 -10.74 11.30
N LEU A 70 6.31 -10.05 12.39
CA LEU A 70 5.57 -10.05 13.64
C LEU A 70 4.53 -8.91 13.62
N GLU A 71 3.28 -9.21 13.92
CA GLU A 71 2.22 -8.20 14.01
C GLU A 71 1.61 -8.11 15.41
N CYS A 72 1.23 -6.91 15.82
CA CYS A 72 0.59 -6.62 17.10
C CYS A 72 -0.16 -5.27 17.07
N GLY A 73 -0.87 -4.95 18.17
CA GLY A 73 -1.64 -3.71 18.32
C GLY A 73 -3.12 -3.91 18.04
N ASP A 74 -3.77 -2.92 17.43
CA ASP A 74 -5.19 -2.99 17.06
C ASP A 74 -5.48 -4.15 16.09
N ASP A 75 -6.56 -4.90 16.33
CA ASP A 75 -6.97 -5.98 15.42
C ASP A 75 -7.63 -5.42 14.15
N ILE A 76 -6.78 -5.10 13.17
CA ILE A 76 -7.22 -4.53 11.89
C ILE A 76 -7.98 -5.53 10.99
N ARG A 77 -8.08 -6.82 11.36
CA ARG A 77 -8.95 -7.78 10.65
C ARG A 77 -10.41 -7.34 10.71
N LEU A 78 -10.79 -6.67 11.78
CA LEU A 78 -12.13 -6.12 11.99
C LEU A 78 -12.46 -4.97 11.02
N LEU A 79 -11.45 -4.42 10.34
CA LEU A 79 -11.59 -3.32 9.38
C LEU A 79 -11.51 -3.77 7.92
N GLN A 80 -11.54 -5.08 7.64
CA GLN A 80 -11.39 -5.61 6.28
C GLN A 80 -12.50 -5.16 5.30
N ASP A 81 -13.71 -4.89 5.80
CA ASP A 81 -14.85 -4.44 4.99
C ASP A 81 -15.08 -2.92 5.06
N GLU A 82 -14.32 -2.22 5.90
CA GLU A 82 -14.40 -0.77 6.07
C GLU A 82 -13.37 -0.06 5.18
N ALA A 83 -13.71 1.17 4.76
CA ALA A 83 -12.75 2.01 4.04
C ALA A 83 -11.84 2.77 5.01
N ALA A 84 -10.55 2.75 4.72
CA ALA A 84 -9.51 3.25 5.60
C ALA A 84 -8.31 3.84 4.85
N ILE A 85 -7.62 4.80 5.48
CA ILE A 85 -6.26 5.19 5.07
C ILE A 85 -5.28 4.30 5.84
N ILE A 86 -4.34 3.66 5.15
CA ILE A 86 -3.18 3.02 5.77
C ILE A 86 -2.02 4.00 5.72
N LEU A 87 -1.56 4.43 6.89
CA LEU A 87 -0.39 5.28 7.07
C LEU A 87 0.79 4.43 7.52
N CYS A 88 1.92 4.49 6.82
CA CYS A 88 3.13 3.76 7.21
C CYS A 88 4.34 4.69 7.21
N ASN A 89 5.25 4.53 8.17
CA ASN A 89 6.59 5.11 8.04
C ASN A 89 7.33 4.42 6.87
N HIS A 90 8.30 5.11 6.27
CA HIS A 90 8.93 4.70 5.02
C HIS A 90 10.44 4.61 5.16
N GLN A 91 10.95 3.42 5.43
CA GLN A 91 12.36 3.14 5.63
C GLN A 91 13.07 2.78 4.32
N SER A 92 12.47 1.90 3.50
CA SER A 92 13.14 1.32 2.33
C SER A 92 12.18 0.78 1.27
N THR A 93 12.74 0.19 0.20
CA THR A 93 11.96 -0.47 -0.86
C THR A 93 11.22 -1.72 -0.36
N ALA A 94 11.71 -2.36 0.71
CA ALA A 94 11.07 -3.57 1.26
C ALA A 94 9.76 -3.28 2.02
N ASP A 95 9.48 -2.03 2.39
CA ASP A 95 8.24 -1.68 3.09
C ASP A 95 6.99 -2.09 2.29
N THR A 96 7.01 -1.90 0.97
CA THR A 96 5.87 -2.19 0.09
C THR A 96 5.46 -3.67 0.11
N PRO A 97 6.34 -4.65 -0.18
CA PRO A 97 5.97 -6.07 -0.09
C PRO A 97 5.63 -6.51 1.33
N ILE A 98 6.19 -5.89 2.38
CA ILE A 98 5.83 -6.17 3.78
C ILE A 98 4.40 -5.70 4.08
N VAL A 99 4.01 -4.49 3.63
CA VAL A 99 2.64 -3.98 3.78
C VAL A 99 1.64 -4.81 2.96
N MET A 100 2.04 -5.28 1.77
CA MET A 100 1.22 -6.23 0.99
C MET A 100 1.01 -7.54 1.75
N LEU A 101 2.05 -8.09 2.36
CA LEU A 101 1.98 -9.28 3.21
C LEU A 101 1.07 -9.06 4.43
N ALA A 102 1.25 -7.95 5.15
CA ALA A 102 0.38 -7.58 6.27
C ALA A 102 -1.10 -7.50 5.88
N SER A 103 -1.37 -6.94 4.70
CA SER A 103 -2.72 -6.77 4.17
C SER A 103 -3.34 -8.07 3.68
N TYR A 104 -2.54 -8.98 3.09
CA TYR A 104 -3.01 -10.20 2.44
C TYR A 104 -3.87 -11.10 3.35
N ASN A 105 -3.50 -11.18 4.64
CA ASN A 105 -4.19 -11.97 5.65
C ASN A 105 -5.44 -11.28 6.23
N LYS A 106 -5.84 -10.12 5.69
CA LYS A 106 -6.98 -9.31 6.15
C LYS A 106 -8.12 -9.30 5.11
N GLY A 107 -8.35 -10.46 4.48
CA GLY A 107 -9.47 -10.68 3.58
C GLY A 107 -9.37 -9.95 2.24
N MET A 108 -10.52 -9.53 1.71
CA MET A 108 -10.61 -8.88 0.39
C MET A 108 -10.20 -7.40 0.40
N ALA A 109 -9.91 -6.82 1.56
CA ALA A 109 -9.37 -5.48 1.66
C ALA A 109 -8.04 -5.34 0.89
N ALA A 110 -7.19 -6.38 0.95
CA ALA A 110 -5.91 -6.45 0.26
C ALA A 110 -6.04 -6.26 -1.26
N GLY A 111 -7.06 -6.91 -1.85
CA GLY A 111 -7.42 -6.80 -3.27
C GLY A 111 -8.04 -5.45 -3.63
N ASN A 112 -8.75 -4.83 -2.69
CA ASN A 112 -9.43 -3.54 -2.83
C ASN A 112 -8.56 -2.34 -2.38
N THR A 113 -7.25 -2.46 -2.45
CA THR A 113 -6.34 -1.36 -2.16
C THR A 113 -6.20 -0.41 -3.34
N MET A 114 -6.04 0.89 -3.04
CA MET A 114 -5.50 1.90 -3.94
C MET A 114 -4.14 2.34 -3.40
N TRP A 115 -3.11 2.30 -4.24
CA TRP A 115 -1.77 2.74 -3.89
C TRP A 115 -1.55 4.17 -4.36
N ILE A 116 -0.94 5.00 -3.49
CA ILE A 116 -0.37 6.28 -3.88
C ILE A 116 1.14 6.08 -4.01
N MET A 117 1.66 6.17 -5.24
CA MET A 117 3.05 5.84 -5.53
C MET A 117 3.74 6.90 -6.39
N PHE A 118 5.07 6.98 -6.29
CA PHE A 118 5.84 7.94 -7.06
C PHE A 118 5.79 7.63 -8.57
N ILE A 119 5.62 8.65 -9.41
CA ILE A 119 5.39 8.50 -10.85
C ILE A 119 6.39 7.61 -11.59
N LEU A 120 7.67 7.57 -11.17
CA LEU A 120 8.68 6.70 -11.79
C LEU A 120 8.33 5.21 -11.69
N PHE A 121 7.55 4.79 -10.68
CA PHE A 121 7.11 3.39 -10.56
C PHE A 121 6.24 2.93 -11.72
N LYS A 122 5.60 3.85 -12.45
CA LYS A 122 4.77 3.56 -13.63
C LYS A 122 5.51 2.75 -14.70
N TYR A 123 6.83 2.93 -14.80
CA TYR A 123 7.68 2.27 -15.80
C TYR A 123 8.21 0.90 -15.36
N THR A 124 7.75 0.39 -14.21
CA THR A 124 8.09 -0.95 -13.73
C THR A 124 6.99 -1.95 -14.10
N ASN A 125 7.29 -3.24 -14.01
CA ASN A 125 6.30 -4.30 -14.16
C ASN A 125 5.07 -4.11 -13.24
N PHE A 126 5.31 -3.73 -11.98
CA PHE A 126 4.24 -3.39 -11.03
C PHE A 126 3.53 -2.09 -11.38
N GLY A 127 4.22 -1.15 -12.03
CA GLY A 127 3.64 0.07 -12.58
C GLY A 127 2.58 -0.19 -13.63
N LEU A 128 2.79 -1.18 -14.51
CA LEU A 128 1.79 -1.59 -15.51
C LEU A 128 0.53 -2.15 -14.85
N ILE A 129 0.71 -2.99 -13.83
CA ILE A 129 -0.41 -3.51 -13.01
C ILE A 129 -1.14 -2.33 -12.37
N SER A 130 -0.41 -1.46 -11.67
CA SER A 130 -0.96 -0.31 -10.95
C SER A 130 -1.70 0.65 -11.88
N TRP A 131 -1.19 0.86 -13.10
CA TRP A 131 -1.87 1.65 -14.13
C TRP A 131 -3.18 1.00 -14.58
N HIS A 132 -3.18 -0.31 -14.83
CA HIS A 132 -4.40 -1.05 -15.19
C HIS A 132 -5.45 -1.02 -14.07
N ARG A 133 -5.00 -1.07 -12.81
CA ARG A 133 -5.86 -0.98 -11.60
C ARG A 133 -6.34 0.43 -11.31
N GLU A 134 -5.79 1.44 -11.97
CA GLU A 134 -6.01 2.84 -11.64
C GLU A 134 -5.58 3.19 -10.21
N ASP A 135 -4.40 2.72 -9.81
CA ASP A 135 -3.68 3.30 -8.68
C ASP A 135 -3.20 4.72 -9.03
N PHE A 136 -2.98 5.55 -8.00
CA PHE A 136 -2.65 6.94 -8.20
C PHE A 136 -1.14 7.17 -8.20
N PHE A 137 -0.63 7.70 -9.31
CA PHE A 137 0.78 8.09 -9.43
C PHE A 137 0.95 9.58 -9.12
N ILE A 138 1.72 9.87 -8.07
CA ILE A 138 2.01 11.24 -7.63
C ILE A 138 3.41 11.66 -8.06
N ASP A 139 3.50 12.85 -8.65
CA ASP A 139 4.78 13.51 -8.91
C ASP A 139 5.21 14.39 -7.73
N GLN A 140 6.51 14.59 -7.58
CA GLN A 140 7.09 15.31 -6.45
C GLN A 140 7.76 16.60 -6.88
N GLY A 141 7.25 17.71 -6.37
CA GLY A 141 7.82 19.04 -6.60
C GLY A 141 6.98 20.09 -5.89
N ARG A 142 7.54 21.27 -5.63
CA ARG A 142 6.74 22.39 -5.09
C ARG A 142 5.77 22.92 -6.15
N GLU A 143 6.25 23.04 -7.38
CA GLU A 143 5.53 23.61 -8.52
C GLU A 143 4.29 22.79 -8.89
N VAL A 144 4.41 21.47 -8.90
CA VAL A 144 3.31 20.57 -9.28
C VAL A 144 2.40 20.21 -8.10
N ARG A 145 2.72 20.62 -6.86
CA ARG A 145 2.05 20.11 -5.65
C ARG A 145 0.54 20.27 -5.69
N ASN A 146 0.05 21.49 -5.91
CA ASN A 146 -1.39 21.78 -5.87
C ASN A 146 -2.12 21.05 -7.01
N LEU A 147 -1.53 21.03 -8.21
CA LEU A 147 -2.06 20.27 -9.34
C LEU A 147 -2.14 18.77 -9.05
N GLN A 148 -1.15 18.19 -8.38
CA GLN A 148 -1.16 16.77 -8.01
C GLN A 148 -2.22 16.45 -6.95
N LEU A 149 -2.49 17.37 -6.01
CA LEU A 149 -3.56 17.20 -5.03
C LEU A 149 -4.94 17.33 -5.67
N GLU A 150 -5.11 18.22 -6.65
CA GLU A 150 -6.37 18.31 -7.41
C GLU A 150 -6.61 17.03 -8.24
N LYS A 151 -5.58 16.55 -8.93
CA LYS A 151 -5.65 15.25 -9.63
C LYS A 151 -5.98 14.10 -8.70
N LEU A 152 -5.46 14.11 -7.46
CA LEU A 152 -5.80 13.10 -6.46
C LEU A 152 -7.28 13.20 -6.06
N ARG A 153 -7.80 14.41 -5.85
CA ARG A 153 -9.23 14.64 -5.58
C ARG A 153 -10.11 14.09 -6.69
N GLU A 154 -9.83 14.46 -7.95
CA GLU A 154 -10.54 13.95 -9.12
C GLU A 154 -10.48 12.42 -9.21
N HIS A 155 -9.29 11.84 -9.01
CA HIS A 155 -9.08 10.38 -9.04
C HIS A 155 -9.84 9.65 -7.95
N LEU A 156 -9.96 10.24 -6.75
CA LEU A 156 -10.77 9.67 -5.68
C LEU A 156 -12.25 9.57 -6.07
N ILE A 157 -12.77 10.62 -6.73
CA ILE A 157 -14.16 10.69 -7.18
C ILE A 157 -14.42 9.73 -8.36
N GLN A 158 -13.50 9.69 -9.32
CA GLN A 158 -13.70 8.98 -10.60
C GLN A 158 -13.29 7.51 -10.57
N SER A 159 -12.36 7.14 -9.68
CA SER A 159 -11.78 5.79 -9.64
C SER A 159 -11.98 5.11 -8.27
N TYR A 160 -11.52 5.74 -7.18
CA TYR A 160 -11.60 5.10 -5.84
C TYR A 160 -13.04 4.76 -5.42
N LEU A 161 -13.97 5.73 -5.52
CA LEU A 161 -15.37 5.53 -5.14
C LEU A 161 -16.11 4.55 -6.07
N PRO A 162 -16.10 4.69 -7.40
CA PRO A 162 -16.86 3.80 -8.28
C PRO A 162 -16.37 2.35 -8.22
N HIS A 163 -15.07 2.15 -7.98
CA HIS A 163 -14.48 0.81 -7.86
C HIS A 163 -14.69 0.19 -6.48
N LYS A 164 -15.30 0.93 -5.54
CA LYS A 164 -15.56 0.49 -4.16
C LYS A 164 -14.30 -0.01 -3.46
N ARG A 165 -13.17 0.66 -3.73
CA ARG A 165 -11.90 0.42 -3.05
C ARG A 165 -12.08 0.62 -1.54
N LYS A 166 -11.32 -0.13 -0.76
CA LYS A 166 -11.38 -0.11 0.71
C LYS A 166 -10.23 0.69 1.28
N TRP A 167 -9.00 0.28 1.00
CA TRP A 167 -7.83 0.83 1.67
C TRP A 167 -7.00 1.72 0.75
N ILE A 168 -6.61 2.90 1.23
CA ILE A 168 -5.69 3.80 0.53
C ILE A 168 -4.35 3.75 1.25
N ILE A 169 -3.29 3.27 0.58
CA ILE A 169 -1.98 3.13 1.19
C ILE A 169 -1.13 4.36 0.89
N VAL A 170 -0.66 5.00 1.96
CA VAL A 170 0.11 6.25 1.92
C VAL A 170 1.34 6.14 2.81
N PHE A 171 2.46 6.65 2.31
CA PHE A 171 3.69 6.89 3.07
C PHE A 171 3.90 8.41 3.24
N PRO A 172 3.36 9.03 4.31
CA PRO A 172 3.38 10.49 4.49
C PRO A 172 4.76 11.15 4.46
N GLU A 173 5.83 10.41 4.75
CA GLU A 173 7.22 10.88 4.64
C GLU A 173 7.57 11.38 3.21
N GLY A 174 6.85 10.88 2.20
CA GLY A 174 7.04 11.29 0.80
C GLY A 174 8.37 10.81 0.20
N GLY A 175 8.94 9.74 0.75
CA GLY A 175 10.13 9.06 0.24
C GLY A 175 10.82 8.25 1.34
N PHE A 176 11.76 7.40 0.95
CA PHE A 176 12.55 6.60 1.90
C PHE A 176 13.32 7.48 2.88
N LEU A 177 13.40 7.04 4.15
CA LEU A 177 14.08 7.72 5.25
C LEU A 177 15.45 8.25 4.84
N HIS A 178 16.33 7.40 4.30
CA HIS A 178 17.70 7.79 3.93
C HIS A 178 17.76 8.95 2.90
N LYS A 179 16.73 9.11 2.07
CA LYS A 179 16.64 10.22 1.09
C LYS A 179 16.04 11.49 1.68
N ARG A 180 15.28 11.37 2.77
CA ARG A 180 14.47 12.46 3.33
C ARG A 180 15.00 13.01 4.65
N LEU A 181 15.73 12.21 5.41
CA LEU A 181 16.15 12.50 6.78
C LEU A 181 16.83 13.86 6.92
N GLU A 182 17.91 14.11 6.17
CA GLU A 182 18.66 15.37 6.29
C GLU A 182 17.78 16.60 6.00
N SER A 183 16.98 16.55 4.93
CA SER A 183 16.07 17.64 4.56
C SER A 183 14.97 17.86 5.60
N SER A 184 14.46 16.78 6.18
CA SER A 184 13.47 16.81 7.26
C SER A 184 14.05 17.43 8.52
N GLN A 185 15.26 17.04 8.92
CA GLN A 185 15.93 17.58 10.11
C GLN A 185 16.28 19.07 9.94
N LYS A 186 16.68 19.50 8.73
CA LYS A 186 16.86 20.94 8.42
C LYS A 186 15.55 21.72 8.56
N TYR A 187 14.45 21.17 8.05
CA TYR A 187 13.13 21.77 8.20
C TYR A 187 12.72 21.83 9.68
N ALA A 188 12.89 20.75 10.43
CA ALA A 188 12.57 20.67 11.85
C ALA A 188 13.30 21.75 12.67
N LYS A 189 14.62 21.85 12.50
CA LYS A 189 15.45 22.87 13.17
C LYS A 189 15.04 24.30 12.80
N LYS A 190 14.68 24.54 11.53
CA LYS A 190 14.27 25.87 11.06
C LYS A 190 12.96 26.36 11.69
N TYR A 191 12.01 25.45 11.92
CA TYR A 191 10.67 25.80 12.39
C TYR A 191 10.40 25.37 13.85
N GLY A 192 11.42 24.89 14.56
CA GLY A 192 11.29 24.50 15.98
C GLY A 192 10.53 23.21 16.23
N PHE A 193 10.44 22.32 15.23
CA PHE A 193 9.84 20.99 15.41
C PHE A 193 10.88 19.98 15.93
N PRO A 194 10.43 18.87 16.54
CA PRO A 194 11.33 17.80 16.96
C PRO A 194 12.17 17.23 15.82
N VAL A 195 13.45 16.99 16.11
CA VAL A 195 14.42 16.45 15.15
C VAL A 195 14.40 14.93 15.25
N LEU A 196 13.69 14.29 14.34
CA LEU A 196 13.51 12.83 14.27
C LEU A 196 14.75 12.14 13.62
N LYS A 197 15.02 10.89 13.99
CA LYS A 197 16.15 10.08 13.51
C LYS A 197 15.70 8.83 12.76
N HIS A 198 14.68 8.14 13.26
CA HIS A 198 14.17 6.88 12.71
C HIS A 198 12.99 7.10 11.76
N THR A 199 12.44 8.31 11.71
CA THR A 199 11.39 8.75 10.79
C THR A 199 11.66 10.17 10.28
N THR A 200 10.85 10.65 9.34
CA THR A 200 10.84 12.05 8.90
C THR A 200 9.52 12.74 9.18
N LEU A 201 9.55 14.08 9.26
CA LEU A 201 8.35 14.88 9.44
C LEU A 201 7.42 14.67 8.23
N PRO A 202 6.18 14.21 8.47
CA PRO A 202 5.28 13.79 7.43
C PRO A 202 4.69 14.97 6.65
N ARG A 203 4.28 14.71 5.41
CA ARG A 203 3.56 15.66 4.55
C ARG A 203 2.06 15.44 4.69
N ILE A 204 1.32 16.53 4.86
CA ILE A 204 -0.13 16.48 5.08
C ILE A 204 -0.98 16.39 3.81
N GLY A 205 -0.46 16.81 2.65
CA GLY A 205 -1.29 17.13 1.47
C GLY A 205 -2.17 15.98 0.99
N ALA A 206 -1.61 14.79 0.80
CA ALA A 206 -2.37 13.61 0.35
C ALA A 206 -3.42 13.19 1.39
N MET A 207 -3.04 13.14 2.67
CA MET A 207 -3.95 12.78 3.77
C MET A 207 -5.11 13.76 3.88
N LYS A 208 -4.84 15.07 3.82
CA LYS A 208 -5.86 16.12 3.83
C LYS A 208 -6.83 15.95 2.67
N THR A 209 -6.30 15.80 1.45
CA THR A 209 -7.10 15.62 0.23
C THR A 209 -8.02 14.41 0.33
N ILE A 210 -7.52 13.27 0.83
CA ILE A 210 -8.31 12.05 1.03
C ILE A 210 -9.43 12.29 2.06
N LEU A 211 -9.09 12.84 3.23
CA LEU A 211 -10.06 13.08 4.30
C LEU A 211 -11.16 14.07 3.89
N ASP A 212 -10.80 15.14 3.18
CA ASP A 212 -11.74 16.15 2.72
C ASP A 212 -12.67 15.63 1.62
N THR A 213 -12.19 14.70 0.78
CA THR A 213 -12.93 14.20 -0.38
C THR A 213 -13.82 13.00 -0.05
N VAL A 214 -13.29 12.01 0.68
CA VAL A 214 -13.97 10.71 0.90
C VAL A 214 -14.09 10.31 2.37
N GLY A 215 -13.54 11.11 3.29
CA GLY A 215 -13.63 10.88 4.73
C GLY A 215 -14.94 11.35 5.35
N GLU A 216 -15.40 10.63 6.38
CA GLU A 216 -16.54 11.08 7.21
C GLU A 216 -16.33 12.52 7.70
N PRO A 217 -17.41 13.32 7.84
CA PRO A 217 -17.32 14.67 8.40
C PRO A 217 -16.64 14.68 9.78
N TYR A 218 -15.85 15.72 10.04
CA TYR A 218 -15.21 15.89 11.33
C TYR A 218 -16.23 16.30 12.40
N THR A 219 -16.18 15.64 13.56
CA THR A 219 -17.15 15.83 14.66
C THR A 219 -16.56 16.55 15.87
N GLY A 220 -15.27 16.87 15.87
CA GLY A 220 -14.54 17.37 17.05
C GLY A 220 -14.69 18.86 17.37
N SER A 221 -15.81 19.49 17.04
CA SER A 221 -16.19 20.79 17.61
C SER A 221 -17.72 20.89 17.72
N GLU A 222 -18.27 20.79 18.91
CA GLU A 222 -19.70 21.04 19.17
C GLU A 222 -20.14 22.48 18.80
N ASP A 223 -19.18 23.38 18.51
CA ASP A 223 -19.43 24.77 18.09
C ASP A 223 -19.40 25.02 16.56
N SER A 224 -19.06 24.02 15.72
CA SER A 224 -19.21 24.20 14.26
C SER A 224 -20.59 23.76 13.80
N LYS A 225 -21.61 24.55 14.17
CA LYS A 225 -22.71 24.76 13.24
C LYS A 225 -22.08 25.32 11.98
N THR A 226 -21.93 24.45 10.98
CA THR A 226 -21.58 24.73 9.59
C THR A 226 -21.78 26.19 9.21
N LEU A 227 -20.73 27.01 9.33
CA LEU A 227 -20.60 28.13 8.43
C LEU A 227 -20.29 27.50 7.06
N PRO A 228 -21.10 27.76 6.03
CA PRO A 228 -20.75 27.32 4.69
C PRO A 228 -19.38 27.91 4.36
N SER A 229 -18.45 27.04 3.97
CA SER A 229 -17.15 27.46 3.45
C SER A 229 -17.36 28.56 2.41
N PRO A 230 -16.72 29.73 2.53
CA PRO A 230 -16.93 30.81 1.57
C PRO A 230 -16.37 30.37 0.21
N ASN A 231 -17.29 30.14 -0.73
CA ASN A 231 -17.06 30.03 -2.17
C ASN A 231 -15.99 29.02 -2.66
N CYS A 232 -16.36 27.73 -2.68
CA CYS A 232 -16.03 26.86 -3.82
C CYS A 232 -17.35 26.35 -4.39
N LYS A 233 -17.87 27.04 -5.40
CA LYS A 233 -18.91 26.50 -6.27
C LYS A 233 -18.25 25.47 -7.19
N ASP A 234 -18.06 24.25 -6.70
CA ASP A 234 -17.66 23.11 -7.52
C ASP A 234 -18.80 22.08 -7.51
N ASP A 235 -19.31 21.74 -8.69
CA ASP A 235 -20.43 20.83 -8.96
C ASP A 235 -20.16 19.34 -8.59
N HIS A 236 -19.14 19.08 -7.76
CA HIS A 236 -18.67 17.73 -7.41
C HIS A 236 -18.49 17.53 -5.90
N GLN A 237 -19.31 18.17 -5.06
CA GLN A 237 -19.37 17.79 -3.64
C GLN A 237 -20.13 16.48 -3.46
N ILE A 238 -19.43 15.45 -2.97
CA ILE A 238 -20.01 14.15 -2.63
C ILE A 238 -20.88 14.31 -1.37
N GLU A 239 -22.13 13.84 -1.42
CA GLU A 239 -23.04 13.85 -0.27
C GLU A 239 -22.44 13.10 0.93
N ASP A 240 -22.60 13.64 2.14
CA ASP A 240 -21.97 13.11 3.35
C ASP A 240 -22.32 11.65 3.66
N SER A 241 -23.53 11.19 3.29
CA SER A 241 -23.97 9.79 3.44
C SER A 241 -23.22 8.80 2.55
N SER A 242 -22.53 9.30 1.51
CA SER A 242 -21.85 8.49 0.49
C SER A 242 -20.33 8.44 0.66
N ARG A 243 -19.77 9.13 1.67
CA ARG A 243 -18.33 9.12 1.99
C ARG A 243 -17.96 7.84 2.76
N PRO A 244 -17.21 6.91 2.15
CA PRO A 244 -17.03 5.59 2.74
C PRO A 244 -15.93 5.53 3.81
N LEU A 245 -14.99 6.49 3.84
CA LEU A 245 -13.76 6.35 4.62
C LEU A 245 -13.98 6.72 6.09
N LYS A 246 -13.96 5.70 6.95
CA LYS A 246 -14.27 5.83 8.39
C LYS A 246 -13.07 5.66 9.31
N TRP A 247 -11.96 5.14 8.80
CA TRP A 247 -10.82 4.74 9.62
C TRP A 247 -9.48 5.23 9.08
N ILE A 248 -8.53 5.40 9.99
CA ILE A 248 -7.11 5.53 9.71
C ILE A 248 -6.41 4.40 10.45
N ILE A 249 -5.67 3.58 9.72
CA ILE A 249 -4.80 2.53 10.24
C ILE A 249 -3.37 3.04 10.15
N ASP A 250 -2.81 3.41 11.27
CA ASP A 250 -1.42 3.82 11.42
C ASP A 250 -0.53 2.64 11.75
N ILE A 251 0.46 2.39 10.89
CA ILE A 251 1.41 1.29 10.99
C ILE A 251 2.78 1.86 11.36
N THR A 252 3.36 1.32 12.43
CA THR A 252 4.78 1.47 12.75
C THR A 252 5.51 0.22 12.25
N LEU A 253 6.32 0.39 11.21
CA LEU A 253 7.17 -0.64 10.64
C LEU A 253 8.58 -0.50 11.19
N ALA A 254 9.07 -1.54 11.86
CA ALA A 254 10.38 -1.57 12.48
C ALA A 254 11.20 -2.75 11.94
N TYR A 255 12.41 -2.46 11.46
CA TYR A 255 13.39 -3.48 11.10
C TYR A 255 14.30 -3.77 12.29
N LYS A 256 14.52 -5.03 12.63
CA LYS A 256 15.43 -5.38 13.72
C LYS A 256 16.81 -4.71 13.56
N ASP A 257 17.31 -4.16 14.66
CA ASP A 257 18.56 -3.38 14.77
C ASP A 257 18.59 -2.06 13.95
N GLY A 258 17.43 -1.56 13.50
CA GLY A 258 17.36 -0.34 12.69
C GLY A 258 18.07 -0.47 11.34
N GLN A 259 18.04 -1.67 10.75
CA GLN A 259 18.68 -1.99 9.46
C GLN A 259 17.60 -2.31 8.41
N PRO A 260 17.10 -1.29 7.66
CA PRO A 260 16.12 -1.52 6.61
C PRO A 260 16.64 -2.45 5.52
N LEU A 261 15.76 -3.34 5.06
CA LEU A 261 16.06 -4.30 4.01
C LEU A 261 15.73 -3.73 2.63
N ASP A 262 16.34 -4.24 1.57
CA ASP A 262 15.95 -3.89 0.22
C ASP A 262 15.08 -4.98 -0.41
N MET A 263 14.08 -4.58 -1.20
CA MET A 263 13.09 -5.50 -1.77
C MET A 263 13.72 -6.59 -2.65
N LEU A 264 14.68 -6.25 -3.49
CA LEU A 264 15.29 -7.20 -4.41
C LEU A 264 16.16 -8.21 -3.65
N GLY A 265 17.05 -7.73 -2.79
CA GLY A 265 17.89 -8.54 -1.92
C GLY A 265 17.07 -9.46 -1.02
N MET A 266 15.91 -9.01 -0.56
CA MET A 266 14.94 -9.84 0.17
C MET A 266 14.40 -10.96 -0.72
N CYS A 267 13.87 -10.64 -1.90
CA CYS A 267 13.30 -11.63 -2.83
C CYS A 267 14.35 -12.65 -3.32
N LEU A 268 15.59 -12.21 -3.56
CA LEU A 268 16.70 -13.06 -3.99
C LEU A 268 17.33 -13.83 -2.83
N GLY A 269 16.97 -13.51 -1.58
CA GLY A 269 17.48 -14.15 -0.38
C GLY A 269 18.90 -13.77 0.01
N ILE A 270 19.38 -12.63 -0.49
CA ILE A 270 20.69 -12.02 -0.22
C ILE A 270 20.67 -11.31 1.14
N CYS A 271 19.56 -10.65 1.47
CA CYS A 271 19.43 -9.92 2.74
C CYS A 271 19.47 -10.88 3.95
N PRO A 272 20.03 -10.45 5.09
CA PRO A 272 19.99 -11.23 6.32
C PRO A 272 18.54 -11.42 6.77
N GLN A 273 18.19 -12.66 7.14
CA GLN A 273 16.85 -13.01 7.65
C GLN A 273 16.67 -12.42 9.05
N LYS A 274 16.12 -11.20 9.10
CA LYS A 274 15.81 -10.50 10.34
C LYS A 274 14.31 -10.35 10.51
N ASP A 275 13.87 -10.38 11.76
CA ASP A 275 12.48 -10.15 12.12
C ASP A 275 12.10 -8.70 11.79
N ILE A 276 10.87 -8.54 11.32
CA ILE A 276 10.24 -7.25 11.04
C ILE A 276 9.03 -7.15 11.94
N LEU A 277 8.87 -6.03 12.62
CA LEU A 277 7.73 -5.75 13.47
C LEU A 277 6.79 -4.76 12.80
N LEU A 278 5.50 -5.09 12.82
CA LEU A 278 4.40 -4.20 12.48
C LEU A 278 3.54 -3.98 13.73
N HIS A 279 3.41 -2.73 14.13
CA HIS A 279 2.50 -2.33 15.20
C HIS A 279 1.39 -1.45 14.62
N TYR A 280 0.13 -1.86 14.83
CA TYR A 280 -1.04 -1.19 14.28
C TYR A 280 -1.76 -0.33 15.31
N ARG A 281 -2.17 0.88 14.90
CA ARG A 281 -3.13 1.71 15.61
C ARG A 281 -4.26 2.17 14.68
N ALA A 282 -5.51 2.03 15.12
CA ALA A 282 -6.69 2.47 14.41
C ALA A 282 -7.29 3.73 15.05
N TYR A 283 -7.67 4.68 14.21
CA TYR A 283 -8.35 5.93 14.59
C TYR A 283 -9.60 6.13 13.73
N ARG A 284 -10.63 6.76 14.29
CA ARG A 284 -11.81 7.15 13.52
C ARG A 284 -11.51 8.38 12.67
N ALA A 285 -11.86 8.33 11.39
CA ALA A 285 -11.63 9.44 10.46
C ALA A 285 -12.37 10.72 10.89
N LYS A 286 -13.57 10.58 11.47
CA LYS A 286 -14.39 11.68 12.00
C LYS A 286 -13.79 12.41 13.21
N ASP A 287 -12.78 11.83 13.86
CA ASP A 287 -12.12 12.42 15.05
C ASP A 287 -10.84 13.18 14.66
N ILE A 288 -10.45 13.14 13.38
CA ILE A 288 -9.21 13.74 12.89
C ILE A 288 -9.47 15.18 12.44
N PRO A 289 -8.70 16.18 12.89
CA PRO A 289 -8.88 17.56 12.46
C PRO A 289 -8.82 17.74 10.93
N ARG A 290 -9.53 18.73 10.41
CA ARG A 290 -9.60 19.04 8.96
C ARG A 290 -8.91 20.35 8.60
N ASP A 291 -8.73 21.24 9.56
CA ASP A 291 -7.91 22.44 9.38
C ASP A 291 -6.43 22.05 9.27
N GLU A 292 -5.67 22.88 8.54
CA GLU A 292 -4.28 22.57 8.21
C GLU A 292 -3.39 22.45 9.45
N ALA A 293 -3.59 23.31 10.45
CA ALA A 293 -2.78 23.33 11.67
C ALA A 293 -3.07 22.11 12.55
N GLY A 294 -4.34 21.81 12.80
CA GLY A 294 -4.79 20.66 13.59
C GLY A 294 -4.37 19.34 12.95
N LEU A 295 -4.53 19.19 11.62
CA LEU A 295 -4.13 17.98 10.93
C LEU A 295 -2.60 17.81 10.91
N THR A 296 -1.85 18.91 10.72
CA THR A 296 -0.38 18.89 10.82
C THR A 296 0.06 18.42 12.19
N ARG A 297 -0.50 19.02 13.24
CA ARG A 297 -0.18 18.65 14.62
C ARG A 297 -0.50 17.20 14.90
N TRP A 298 -1.71 16.75 14.57
CA TRP A 298 -2.11 15.36 14.77
C TRP A 298 -1.16 14.38 14.07
N LEU A 299 -0.77 14.68 12.83
CA LEU A 299 0.13 13.81 12.06
C LEU A 299 1.56 13.86 12.59
N TYR A 300 2.04 15.01 13.08
CA TYR A 300 3.36 15.14 13.72
C TYR A 300 3.40 14.36 15.02
N ASP A 301 2.36 14.46 15.86
CA ASP A 301 2.23 13.69 17.09
C ASP A 301 2.34 12.17 16.82
N ARG A 302 1.72 11.67 15.73
CA ARG A 302 1.85 10.25 15.32
C ARG A 302 3.29 9.88 14.96
N TYR A 303 4.02 10.75 14.28
CA TYR A 303 5.39 10.46 13.87
C TYR A 303 6.40 10.63 15.02
N GLU A 304 6.12 11.50 15.98
CA GLU A 304 6.85 11.56 17.25
C GLU A 304 6.61 10.29 18.09
N ASP A 305 5.36 9.81 18.15
CA ASP A 305 5.03 8.52 18.76
C ASP A 305 5.82 7.37 18.09
N LYS A 306 5.87 7.33 16.75
CA LYS A 306 6.66 6.34 15.99
C LYS A 306 8.14 6.43 16.29
N GLU A 307 8.70 7.63 16.32
CA GLU A 307 10.11 7.86 16.64
C GLU A 307 10.47 7.25 17.99
N ARG A 308 9.65 7.51 19.03
CA ARG A 308 9.85 6.95 20.37
C ARG A 308 9.76 5.43 20.38
N VAL A 309 8.77 4.86 19.68
CA VAL A 309 8.58 3.41 19.59
C VAL A 309 9.76 2.74 18.89
N LEU A 310 10.21 3.30 17.78
CA LEU A 310 11.33 2.78 17.00
C LEU A 310 12.64 2.87 17.79
N ASP A 311 12.91 4.00 18.45
CA ASP A 311 14.12 4.18 19.26
C ASP A 311 14.18 3.15 20.41
N TYR A 312 13.07 2.97 21.12
CA TYR A 312 12.98 1.97 22.18
C TYR A 312 13.14 0.54 21.63
N TYR A 313 12.43 0.21 20.55
CA TYR A 313 12.51 -1.13 19.95
C TYR A 313 13.92 -1.45 19.45
N TYR A 314 14.61 -0.49 18.84
CA TYR A 314 15.98 -0.70 18.35
C TYR A 314 17.00 -0.83 19.50
N LYS A 315 16.73 -0.24 20.65
CA LYS A 315 17.59 -0.33 21.83
C LYS A 315 17.36 -1.61 22.66
N TYR A 316 16.11 -2.03 22.79
CA TYR A 316 15.72 -3.09 23.74
C TYR A 316 15.18 -4.35 23.07
N GLY A 317 14.89 -4.33 21.76
CA GLY A 317 14.36 -5.47 21.01
C GLY A 317 12.88 -5.80 21.27
N GLN A 318 12.18 -4.96 22.03
CA GLN A 318 10.77 -5.13 22.40
C GLN A 318 10.03 -3.80 22.36
N LEU A 319 8.69 -3.86 22.28
CA LEU A 319 7.86 -2.66 22.33
C LEU A 319 7.80 -2.08 23.76
N PRO A 320 7.64 -0.75 23.92
CA PRO A 320 7.40 -0.14 25.23
C PRO A 320 6.13 -0.69 25.91
N GLU A 321 6.16 -0.90 27.23
CA GLU A 321 4.99 -1.39 27.98
C GLU A 321 3.78 -0.46 27.87
N ASP A 322 4.00 0.86 27.84
CA ASP A 322 2.93 1.85 27.69
C ASP A 322 2.22 1.75 26.33
N VAL A 323 2.90 1.23 25.31
CA VAL A 323 2.33 1.02 23.97
C VAL A 323 1.50 -0.24 23.94
N LEU A 324 1.97 -1.31 24.58
CA LEU A 324 1.23 -2.57 24.70
C LEU A 324 -0.03 -2.41 25.58
N ASN A 325 0.07 -1.62 26.64
CA ASN A 325 -1.01 -1.42 27.61
C ASN A 325 -1.88 -0.18 27.32
N LYS A 326 -1.62 0.54 26.22
CA LYS A 326 -2.41 1.73 25.87
C LYS A 326 -3.89 1.35 25.76
N GLN A 327 -4.80 2.30 25.87
CA GLN A 327 -6.21 2.04 25.54
C GLN A 327 -6.38 2.05 24.01
N HIS A 328 -7.16 1.11 23.50
CA HIS A 328 -7.41 0.91 22.08
C HIS A 328 -8.89 1.10 21.76
N LEU A 329 -9.17 1.61 20.55
CA LEU A 329 -10.54 1.70 20.04
C LEU A 329 -11.04 0.34 19.54
N LEU A 330 -10.12 -0.49 19.04
CA LEU A 330 -10.40 -1.86 18.63
C LEU A 330 -9.87 -2.84 19.68
N PRO A 331 -10.42 -4.06 19.73
CA PRO A 331 -9.76 -5.16 20.42
C PRO A 331 -8.31 -5.32 19.96
N GLN A 332 -7.40 -5.55 20.90
CA GLN A 332 -6.02 -5.84 20.57
C GLN A 332 -5.88 -7.26 20.04
N MET A 333 -5.03 -7.45 19.04
CA MET A 333 -4.63 -8.78 18.59
C MET A 333 -3.46 -9.31 19.40
N ASN A 334 -3.44 -10.63 19.61
CA ASN A 334 -2.28 -11.31 20.17
C ASN A 334 -1.08 -11.14 19.22
N MET A 335 0.07 -10.77 19.80
CA MET A 335 1.31 -10.66 19.06
C MET A 335 1.63 -12.01 18.41
N SER A 336 1.73 -12.03 17.09
CA SER A 336 1.92 -13.28 16.34
C SER A 336 2.63 -13.04 15.02
N TYR A 337 3.35 -14.06 14.57
CA TYR A 337 3.95 -14.03 13.24
C TYR A 337 2.87 -14.22 12.19
N LEU A 338 2.93 -13.41 11.12
CA LEU A 338 2.10 -13.60 9.95
C LEU A 338 2.31 -15.03 9.41
N LYS A 339 1.19 -15.74 9.29
CA LYS A 339 1.15 -17.10 8.77
C LYS A 339 0.85 -17.08 7.29
N PHE A 340 1.32 -18.12 6.60
CA PHE A 340 1.11 -18.30 5.18
C PHE A 340 0.32 -19.57 4.94
N ASP A 341 -0.68 -19.48 4.05
CA ASP A 341 -1.42 -20.65 3.58
C ASP A 341 -0.70 -21.24 2.37
N ILE A 342 0.13 -22.25 2.61
CA ILE A 342 0.94 -22.93 1.59
C ILE A 342 0.04 -23.58 0.53
N ILE A 343 -1.12 -24.11 0.91
CA ILE A 343 -2.06 -24.74 -0.03
C ILE A 343 -2.60 -23.68 -0.97
N GLN A 344 -3.05 -22.54 -0.42
CA GLN A 344 -3.51 -21.42 -1.24
C GLN A 344 -2.41 -20.89 -2.16
N GLN A 345 -1.16 -20.77 -1.70
CA GLN A 345 -0.03 -20.39 -2.56
C GLN A 345 0.12 -21.34 -3.73
N ILE A 346 0.21 -22.66 -3.47
CA ILE A 346 0.35 -23.69 -4.51
C ILE A 346 -0.78 -23.57 -5.53
N LEU A 347 -2.04 -23.47 -5.07
CA LEU A 347 -3.20 -23.35 -5.95
C LEU A 347 -3.13 -22.11 -6.85
N ILE A 348 -2.73 -20.95 -6.31
CA ILE A 348 -2.62 -19.71 -7.09
C ILE A 348 -1.46 -19.81 -8.10
N HIS A 349 -0.31 -20.38 -7.71
CA HIS A 349 0.80 -20.61 -8.64
C HIS A 349 0.40 -21.56 -9.77
N THR A 350 -0.28 -22.67 -9.45
CA THR A 350 -0.81 -23.60 -10.45
C THR A 350 -1.81 -22.92 -11.37
N PHE A 351 -2.74 -22.12 -10.83
CA PHE A 351 -3.67 -21.35 -11.65
C PHE A 351 -2.96 -20.43 -12.66
N CYS A 352 -1.93 -19.69 -12.23
CA CYS A 352 -1.20 -18.79 -13.11
C CYS A 352 -0.42 -19.56 -14.19
N LEU A 353 0.21 -20.69 -13.84
CA LEU A 353 0.93 -21.54 -14.80
C LEU A 353 0.00 -22.14 -15.85
N VAL A 354 -1.14 -22.70 -15.42
CA VAL A 354 -2.16 -23.24 -16.34
C VAL A 354 -2.73 -22.13 -17.22
N SER A 355 -3.02 -20.96 -16.65
CA SER A 355 -3.48 -19.80 -17.42
C SER A 355 -2.47 -19.38 -18.48
N CYS A 356 -1.18 -19.30 -18.17
CA CYS A 356 -0.14 -19.00 -19.15
C CYS A 356 -0.09 -20.03 -20.29
N TYR A 357 -0.25 -21.32 -19.97
CA TYR A 357 -0.33 -22.36 -21.00
C TYR A 357 -1.57 -22.18 -21.90
N VAL A 358 -2.74 -21.91 -21.31
CA VAL A 358 -3.98 -21.62 -22.05
C VAL A 358 -3.80 -20.38 -22.94
N HIS A 359 -3.27 -19.28 -22.40
CA HIS A 359 -2.98 -18.06 -23.16
C HIS A 359 -2.01 -18.33 -24.31
N TYR A 360 -0.99 -19.16 -24.10
CA TYR A 360 -0.07 -19.55 -25.16
C TYR A 360 -0.78 -20.30 -26.29
N ILE A 361 -1.57 -21.32 -25.96
CA ILE A 361 -2.24 -22.17 -26.95
C ILE A 361 -3.30 -21.41 -27.75
N PHE A 362 -4.12 -20.60 -27.08
CA PHE A 362 -5.31 -20.00 -27.69
C PHE A 362 -5.12 -18.56 -28.15
N ILE A 363 -4.06 -17.86 -27.71
CA ILE A 363 -3.82 -16.46 -28.06
C ILE A 363 -2.47 -16.30 -28.74
N LEU A 364 -1.38 -16.59 -28.04
CA LEU A 364 -0.03 -16.26 -28.55
C LEU A 364 0.33 -17.10 -29.78
N LYS A 365 0.13 -18.42 -29.75
CA LYS A 365 0.48 -19.32 -30.86
C LYS A 365 -0.29 -18.98 -32.15
N PRO A 366 -1.63 -18.77 -32.14
CA PRO A 366 -2.36 -18.31 -33.32
C PRO A 366 -1.86 -16.95 -33.85
N VAL A 367 -1.63 -15.97 -32.97
CA VAL A 367 -1.12 -14.64 -33.38
C VAL A 367 0.25 -14.77 -34.05
N MET A 368 1.16 -15.56 -33.47
CA MET A 368 2.48 -15.79 -34.04
C MET A 368 2.41 -16.50 -35.40
N ALA A 369 1.48 -17.44 -35.58
CA ALA A 369 1.27 -18.11 -36.88
C ALA A 369 0.80 -17.11 -37.95
N VAL A 370 -0.11 -16.20 -37.62
CA VAL A 370 -0.59 -15.14 -38.51
C VAL A 370 0.54 -14.15 -38.85
N VAL A 371 1.28 -13.68 -37.85
CA VAL A 371 2.41 -12.77 -38.05
C VAL A 371 3.48 -13.42 -38.94
N TYR A 372 3.81 -14.69 -38.68
CA TYR A 372 4.76 -15.45 -39.49
C TYR A 372 4.29 -15.57 -40.94
N TYR A 373 3.01 -15.90 -41.17
CA TYR A 373 2.42 -15.96 -42.50
C TYR A 373 2.58 -14.63 -43.26
N PHE A 374 2.27 -13.50 -42.63
CA PHE A 374 2.45 -12.18 -43.24
C PHE A 374 3.91 -11.82 -43.51
N LEU A 375 4.82 -12.13 -42.56
CA LEU A 375 6.25 -11.87 -42.75
C LEU A 375 6.82 -12.70 -43.91
N SER A 376 6.42 -13.97 -44.03
CA SER A 376 6.82 -14.85 -45.15
C SER A 376 6.21 -14.47 -46.51
N PHE A 377 5.20 -13.60 -46.51
CA PHE A 377 4.62 -13.07 -47.74
C PHE A 377 5.30 -11.75 -48.17
N ILE A 378 5.83 -10.99 -47.22
CA ILE A 378 6.48 -9.69 -47.45
C ILE A 378 7.97 -9.84 -47.76
N PHE A 379 8.65 -10.76 -47.07
CA PHE A 379 10.07 -11.09 -47.23
C PHE A 379 10.22 -12.49 -47.81
#